data_AF-A0A151N4S1-F1
#
_entry.id   AF-A0A151N4S1-F1
#
_cell.length_a   1.000
_cell.length_b   1.000
_cell.length_c   1.000
_cell.angle_alpha   90.00
_cell.angle_beta   90.00
_cell.angle_gamma   90.00
#
_symmetry.space_group_name_H-M   'P 1'
#
loop_
_entity.id
_entity.type
_entity.pdbx_description
1 polymer ?
#
loop_
_entity_poly.entity_id
_entity_poly.type
_entity_poly.pdbx_seq_one_letter_code
_entity_poly.pdbx_strand_id
1 'polypeptide(L)'
;MSGRVGDLSPKQAEALDKFRENIKDVLPSLPYQDDCYLLRWLRARCFDLQKSEAMLRKHIEVRKVMDADNIENWKAPEVIEKYLSGGQCGYDQDGCPVWYEIIGPLDPKGLFFSASKQDLIKYKFRDCQRLLQECDRQSQKLGKKIEMVMMIFDCEGLSLKHLWKPAIEAYGEFLGMFEENYPETLKRLFIIKAPKLFPVAYNLIKHFLSEDTRKKIVVLGANWKEVLQKYIDHEEIPVEFGGTRTDPDGNPKCETKINYGGDIPKTYYVRNQVTQKYEHSVVVNRGSSHQVEYEILFPGCVLRWQFMSDGSDVGFGVYLKTKIGERQRAGDMTEVHPTQRYNAHMVPEDGSLTCSTPGIYVLRFDNTYSYLHAKKVSYTVEVLLPDKKSEEQIEQLGEKINEVALNNA
;
A
#
# COMPACT_ATOMS: atom_id res chain seq x y z
N MET A 1 -17.31 26.80 -11.24
CA MET A 1 -18.17 25.62 -11.47
C MET A 1 -17.36 24.37 -11.22
N SER A 2 -17.80 23.54 -10.30
CA SER A 2 -17.09 22.35 -9.79
C SER A 2 -17.17 21.13 -10.72
N GLY A 3 -18.00 21.18 -11.77
CA GLY A 3 -18.19 20.01 -12.65
C GLY A 3 -19.04 18.91 -12.01
N ARG A 4 -19.90 19.29 -11.04
CA ARG A 4 -20.89 18.41 -10.40
C ARG A 4 -22.30 18.82 -10.82
N VAL A 5 -23.25 17.91 -10.68
CA VAL A 5 -24.67 18.18 -10.95
C VAL A 5 -25.13 19.39 -10.13
N GLY A 6 -25.83 20.33 -10.78
CA GLY A 6 -26.23 21.60 -10.19
C GLY A 6 -25.17 22.72 -10.23
N ASP A 7 -23.93 22.41 -10.60
CA ASP A 7 -22.80 23.37 -10.65
C ASP A 7 -21.90 23.10 -11.88
N LEU A 8 -22.55 22.98 -13.05
CA LEU A 8 -21.90 22.87 -14.36
C LEU A 8 -21.86 24.22 -15.06
N SER A 9 -20.71 24.56 -15.64
CA SER A 9 -20.63 25.64 -16.64
C SER A 9 -21.29 25.19 -17.96
N PRO A 10 -21.69 26.12 -18.85
CA PRO A 10 -22.25 25.76 -20.16
C PRO A 10 -21.35 24.80 -20.97
N LYS A 11 -20.03 25.00 -20.93
CA LYS A 11 -19.07 24.11 -21.59
C LYS A 11 -19.04 22.70 -21.00
N GLN A 12 -19.19 22.58 -19.68
CA GLN A 12 -19.21 21.28 -19.00
C GLN A 12 -20.52 20.53 -19.27
N ALA A 13 -21.65 21.23 -19.33
CA ALA A 13 -22.94 20.65 -19.71
C ALA A 13 -22.89 20.13 -21.16
N GLU A 14 -22.39 20.95 -22.10
CA GLU A 14 -22.20 20.52 -23.49
C GLU A 14 -21.25 19.32 -23.62
N ALA A 15 -20.16 19.30 -22.84
CA ALA A 15 -19.25 18.17 -22.81
C ALA A 15 -19.92 16.90 -22.26
N LEU A 16 -20.78 17.01 -21.24
CA LEU A 16 -21.54 15.88 -20.71
C LEU A 16 -22.50 15.30 -21.76
N ASP A 17 -23.22 16.16 -22.48
CA ASP A 17 -24.14 15.72 -23.54
C ASP A 17 -23.39 15.00 -24.68
N LYS A 18 -22.28 15.59 -25.14
CA LYS A 18 -21.41 14.97 -26.16
C LYS A 18 -20.81 13.66 -25.67
N PHE A 19 -20.36 13.61 -24.42
CA PHE A 19 -19.81 12.40 -23.83
C PHE A 19 -20.83 11.28 -23.81
N ARG A 20 -22.07 11.58 -23.40
CA ARG A 20 -23.19 10.63 -23.37
C ARG A 20 -23.51 10.06 -24.75
N GLU A 21 -23.48 10.89 -25.80
CA GLU A 21 -23.69 10.40 -27.19
C GLU A 21 -22.52 9.53 -27.67
N ASN A 22 -21.27 9.89 -27.37
CA ASN A 22 -20.09 9.11 -27.77
C ASN A 22 -20.07 7.68 -27.19
N ILE A 23 -20.60 7.49 -25.98
CA ILE A 23 -20.56 6.21 -25.26
C ILE A 23 -21.89 5.44 -25.35
N LYS A 24 -22.81 5.88 -26.21
CA LYS A 24 -24.17 5.34 -26.32
C LYS A 24 -24.21 3.83 -26.56
N ASP A 25 -23.22 3.31 -27.27
CA ASP A 25 -23.03 1.89 -27.55
C ASP A 25 -22.74 1.08 -26.27
N VAL A 26 -22.13 1.68 -25.25
CA VAL A 26 -21.76 1.00 -24.00
C VAL A 26 -22.60 1.41 -22.79
N LEU A 27 -23.44 2.44 -22.86
CA LEU A 27 -24.33 2.86 -21.76
C LEU A 27 -25.11 1.69 -21.11
N PRO A 28 -25.69 0.72 -21.86
CA PRO A 28 -26.43 -0.39 -21.26
C PRO A 28 -25.58 -1.33 -20.39
N SER A 29 -24.25 -1.30 -20.55
CA SER A 29 -23.31 -2.12 -19.76
C SER A 29 -22.83 -1.45 -18.47
N LEU A 30 -23.21 -0.18 -18.24
CA LEU A 30 -22.81 0.57 -17.05
C LEU A 30 -23.72 0.25 -15.87
N PRO A 31 -23.17 0.23 -14.64
CA PRO A 31 -23.98 0.05 -13.44
C PRO A 31 -24.94 1.23 -13.20
N TYR A 32 -24.53 2.44 -13.63
CA TYR A 32 -25.34 3.66 -13.52
C TYR A 32 -25.20 4.49 -14.78
N GLN A 33 -26.30 5.14 -15.18
CA GLN A 33 -26.35 6.01 -16.36
C GLN A 33 -26.67 7.47 -16.00
N ASP A 34 -26.70 7.79 -14.71
CA ASP A 34 -26.96 9.15 -14.22
C ASP A 34 -25.77 10.10 -14.45
N ASP A 35 -26.05 11.39 -14.42
CA ASP A 35 -25.05 12.44 -14.67
C ASP A 35 -23.91 12.42 -13.65
N CYS A 36 -24.17 12.06 -12.38
CA CYS A 36 -23.13 12.00 -11.36
C CYS A 36 -22.10 10.93 -11.74
N TYR A 37 -22.57 9.75 -12.16
CA TYR A 37 -21.70 8.68 -12.62
C TYR A 37 -20.83 9.10 -13.81
N LEU A 38 -21.42 9.71 -14.85
CA LEU A 38 -20.68 10.14 -16.05
C LEU A 38 -19.70 11.28 -15.75
N LEU A 39 -20.08 12.22 -14.89
CA LEU A 39 -19.25 13.36 -14.53
C LEU A 39 -17.98 12.96 -13.76
N ARG A 40 -17.95 11.82 -13.05
CA ARG A 40 -16.71 11.32 -12.42
C ARG A 40 -15.61 11.08 -13.45
N TRP A 41 -15.94 10.45 -14.57
CA TRP A 41 -14.99 10.17 -15.66
C TRP A 41 -14.51 11.46 -16.33
N LEU A 42 -15.44 12.39 -16.57
CA LEU A 42 -15.12 13.70 -17.15
C LEU A 42 -14.21 14.51 -16.22
N ARG A 43 -14.54 14.62 -14.92
CA ARG A 43 -13.71 15.35 -13.95
C ARG A 43 -12.30 14.76 -13.85
N ALA A 44 -12.19 13.43 -13.79
CA ALA A 44 -10.90 12.75 -13.71
C ALA A 44 -9.98 12.97 -14.91
N ARG A 45 -10.52 13.45 -16.04
CA ARG A 45 -9.75 13.81 -17.25
C ARG A 45 -9.97 15.26 -17.66
N CYS A 46 -10.33 16.13 -16.71
CA CYS A 46 -10.50 17.57 -16.95
C CYS A 46 -11.45 17.90 -18.12
N PHE A 47 -12.52 17.12 -18.29
CA PHE A 47 -13.51 17.19 -19.38
C PHE A 47 -12.92 16.95 -20.79
N ASP A 48 -11.76 16.29 -20.88
CA ASP A 48 -11.23 15.76 -22.15
C ASP A 48 -12.06 14.54 -22.58
N LEU A 49 -12.90 14.71 -23.61
CA LEU A 49 -13.85 13.68 -24.04
C LEU A 49 -13.17 12.37 -24.44
N GLN A 50 -12.09 12.44 -25.22
CA GLN A 50 -11.40 11.25 -25.74
C GLN A 50 -10.76 10.45 -24.61
N LYS A 51 -10.09 11.12 -23.67
CA LYS A 51 -9.46 10.45 -22.52
C LYS A 51 -10.51 9.91 -21.54
N SER A 52 -11.61 10.64 -21.33
CA SER A 52 -12.71 10.20 -20.47
C SER A 52 -13.36 8.94 -21.03
N GLU A 53 -13.58 8.90 -22.34
CA GLU A 53 -14.17 7.76 -23.03
C GLU A 53 -13.25 6.54 -22.99
N ALA A 54 -11.96 6.72 -23.30
CA ALA A 54 -10.98 5.64 -23.22
C ALA A 54 -10.89 5.05 -21.80
N MET A 55 -10.94 5.89 -20.76
CA MET A 55 -10.94 5.45 -19.37
C MET A 55 -12.21 4.64 -19.04
N LEU A 56 -13.39 5.14 -19.40
CA LEU A 56 -14.65 4.45 -19.14
C LEU A 56 -14.74 3.11 -19.88
N ARG A 57 -14.29 3.04 -21.14
CA ARG A 57 -14.25 1.79 -21.92
C ARG A 57 -13.30 0.77 -21.29
N LYS A 58 -12.13 1.20 -20.78
CA LYS A 58 -11.23 0.33 -20.01
C LYS A 58 -11.91 -0.20 -18.74
N HIS A 59 -12.64 0.66 -18.03
CA HIS A 59 -13.39 0.25 -16.84
C HIS A 59 -14.44 -0.84 -17.16
N ILE A 60 -15.16 -0.73 -18.27
CA ILE A 60 -16.12 -1.76 -18.70
C ILE A 60 -15.44 -3.11 -18.91
N GLU A 61 -14.24 -3.14 -19.50
CA GLU A 61 -13.48 -4.39 -19.64
C GLU A 61 -13.02 -4.96 -18.30
N VAL A 62 -12.58 -4.11 -17.36
CA VAL A 62 -12.23 -4.55 -16.00
C VAL A 62 -13.46 -5.13 -15.30
N ARG A 63 -14.64 -4.51 -15.43
CA ARG A 63 -15.89 -5.04 -14.86
C ARG A 63 -16.20 -6.45 -15.36
N LYS A 64 -16.02 -6.71 -16.66
CA LYS A 64 -16.20 -8.04 -17.25
C LYS A 64 -15.18 -9.04 -16.68
N VAL A 65 -13.90 -8.68 -16.64
CA VAL A 65 -12.83 -9.57 -16.14
C VAL A 65 -13.00 -9.90 -14.65
N MET A 66 -13.43 -8.92 -13.85
CA MET A 66 -13.65 -9.10 -12.42
C MET A 66 -15.00 -9.76 -12.09
N ASP A 67 -15.88 -9.93 -13.08
CA ASP A 67 -17.27 -10.35 -12.91
C ASP A 67 -17.98 -9.44 -11.89
N ALA A 68 -17.85 -8.13 -12.10
CA ALA A 68 -18.27 -7.11 -11.13
C ALA A 68 -19.76 -7.15 -10.79
N ASP A 69 -20.60 -7.61 -11.72
CA ASP A 69 -22.05 -7.71 -11.53
C ASP A 69 -22.43 -8.86 -10.59
N ASN A 70 -21.60 -9.90 -10.49
CA ASN A 70 -21.82 -11.07 -9.62
C ASN A 70 -20.82 -11.15 -8.46
N ILE A 71 -20.01 -10.11 -8.24
CA ILE A 71 -18.88 -10.20 -7.31
C ILE A 71 -19.28 -10.44 -5.86
N GLU A 72 -20.50 -10.07 -5.46
CA GLU A 72 -21.03 -10.39 -4.13
C GLU A 72 -21.24 -11.90 -3.92
N ASN A 73 -21.49 -12.64 -5.01
CA ASN A 73 -21.62 -14.10 -4.98
C ASN A 73 -20.26 -14.81 -4.99
N TRP A 74 -19.17 -14.08 -5.26
CA TRP A 74 -17.83 -14.65 -5.21
C TRP A 74 -17.42 -14.90 -3.75
N LYS A 75 -17.21 -16.19 -3.44
CA LYS A 75 -16.70 -16.62 -2.15
C LYS A 75 -15.20 -16.38 -2.08
N ALA A 76 -14.79 -15.46 -1.22
CA ALA A 76 -13.39 -15.20 -0.97
C ALA A 76 -12.73 -16.41 -0.27
N PRO A 77 -11.43 -16.64 -0.49
CA PRO A 77 -10.65 -17.54 0.35
C PRO A 77 -10.77 -17.16 1.83
N GLU A 78 -11.00 -18.14 2.69
CA GLU A 78 -11.21 -17.94 4.14
C GLU A 78 -10.06 -17.18 4.79
N VAL A 79 -8.82 -17.43 4.35
CA VAL A 79 -7.62 -16.73 4.85
C VAL A 79 -7.67 -15.22 4.56
N ILE A 80 -8.27 -14.80 3.44
CA ILE A 80 -8.42 -13.39 3.13
C ILE A 80 -9.49 -12.78 4.03
N GLU A 81 -10.65 -13.44 4.18
CA GLU A 81 -11.73 -12.94 5.05
C GLU A 81 -11.32 -12.80 6.53
N LYS A 82 -10.45 -13.69 6.99
CA LYS A 82 -9.99 -13.70 8.39
C LYS A 82 -8.80 -12.79 8.66
N TYR A 83 -7.89 -12.58 7.71
CA TYR A 83 -6.60 -11.95 7.98
C TYR A 83 -6.24 -10.77 7.06
N LEU A 84 -7.02 -10.48 6.01
CA LEU A 84 -6.82 -9.23 5.26
C LEU A 84 -7.47 -8.09 6.03
N SER A 85 -6.64 -7.16 6.49
CA SER A 85 -7.07 -6.03 7.32
C SER A 85 -8.02 -5.07 6.60
N GLY A 86 -8.72 -4.32 7.43
CA GLY A 86 -9.56 -3.20 7.05
C GLY A 86 -11.06 -3.51 7.06
N GLY A 87 -11.84 -2.49 6.76
CA GLY A 87 -13.30 -2.61 6.71
C GLY A 87 -14.02 -1.28 6.75
N GLN A 88 -15.30 -1.30 6.39
CA GLN A 88 -16.17 -0.13 6.45
C GLN A 88 -16.80 -0.01 7.84
N CYS A 89 -16.65 1.14 8.49
CA CYS A 89 -17.28 1.41 9.78
C CYS A 89 -17.67 2.88 9.90
N GLY A 90 -18.96 3.15 10.07
CA GLY A 90 -19.48 4.50 10.26
C GLY A 90 -19.47 5.39 9.01
N TYR A 91 -19.93 6.62 9.23
CA TYR A 91 -20.08 7.66 8.21
C TYR A 91 -19.54 8.98 8.75
N ASP A 92 -18.95 9.79 7.88
CA ASP A 92 -18.57 11.15 8.24
C ASP A 92 -19.80 12.06 8.36
N GLN A 93 -19.58 13.30 8.80
CA GLN A 93 -20.66 14.29 9.04
C GLN A 93 -21.48 14.63 7.78
N ASP A 94 -20.93 14.41 6.59
CA ASP A 94 -21.68 14.61 5.35
C ASP A 94 -22.45 13.35 4.92
N GLY A 95 -22.27 12.24 5.64
CA GLY A 95 -22.87 10.94 5.36
C GLY A 95 -22.02 10.05 4.45
N CYS A 96 -20.78 10.42 4.15
CA CYS A 96 -19.86 9.61 3.35
C CYS A 96 -19.36 8.40 4.15
N PRO A 97 -19.36 7.18 3.58
CA PRO A 97 -18.83 6.00 4.27
C PRO A 97 -17.36 6.15 4.65
N VAL A 98 -16.99 5.65 5.83
CA VAL A 98 -15.61 5.64 6.32
C VAL A 98 -15.02 4.23 6.21
N TRP A 99 -13.88 4.12 5.52
CA TRP A 99 -13.09 2.90 5.41
C TRP A 99 -11.85 2.96 6.29
N TYR A 100 -11.59 1.92 7.06
CA TYR A 100 -10.39 1.76 7.87
C TYR A 100 -9.46 0.75 7.20
N GLU A 101 -8.16 1.06 7.15
CA GLU A 101 -7.11 0.14 6.73
C GLU A 101 -6.07 0.03 7.85
N ILE A 102 -5.76 -1.18 8.30
CA ILE A 102 -4.93 -1.44 9.50
C ILE A 102 -3.61 -2.10 9.08
N ILE A 103 -2.53 -1.34 9.01
CA ILE A 103 -1.31 -1.78 8.32
C ILE A 103 -0.43 -2.69 9.17
N GLY A 104 -0.07 -2.28 10.40
CA GLY A 104 0.93 -2.99 11.21
C GLY A 104 0.72 -4.49 11.43
N PRO A 105 -0.50 -4.97 11.75
CA PRO A 105 -0.75 -6.39 12.00
C PRO A 105 -0.90 -7.22 10.73
N LEU A 106 -0.84 -6.61 9.54
CA LEU A 106 -0.87 -7.36 8.30
C LEU A 106 0.34 -8.33 8.22
N ASP A 107 0.10 -9.53 7.71
CA ASP A 107 1.13 -10.53 7.39
C ASP A 107 1.27 -10.69 5.86
N PRO A 108 2.11 -9.87 5.19
CA PRO A 108 2.21 -9.90 3.73
C PRO A 108 2.69 -11.25 3.21
N LYS A 109 3.65 -11.91 3.88
CA LYS A 109 4.16 -13.22 3.44
C LYS A 109 3.10 -14.29 3.63
N GLY A 110 2.43 -14.32 4.79
CA GLY A 110 1.35 -15.26 5.05
C GLY A 110 0.21 -15.15 4.03
N LEU A 111 -0.19 -13.93 3.66
CA LEU A 111 -1.24 -13.71 2.65
C LEU A 111 -0.81 -14.23 1.28
N PHE A 112 0.41 -13.93 0.82
CA PHE A 112 0.90 -14.38 -0.49
C PHE A 112 1.21 -15.87 -0.55
N PHE A 113 1.51 -16.48 0.60
CA PHE A 113 1.73 -17.92 0.70
C PHE A 113 0.42 -18.70 0.82
N SER A 114 -0.67 -18.05 1.21
CA SER A 114 -1.98 -18.68 1.42
C SER A 114 -3.01 -18.37 0.34
N ALA A 115 -2.85 -17.26 -0.38
CA ALA A 115 -3.78 -16.82 -1.42
C ALA A 115 -3.06 -16.34 -2.68
N SER A 116 -3.78 -16.29 -3.80
CA SER A 116 -3.24 -15.70 -5.02
C SER A 116 -3.30 -14.17 -4.98
N LYS A 117 -2.38 -13.51 -5.68
CA LYS A 117 -2.45 -12.05 -5.89
C LYS A 117 -3.78 -11.63 -6.53
N GLN A 118 -4.31 -12.45 -7.44
CA GLN A 118 -5.59 -12.20 -8.09
C GLN A 118 -6.75 -12.22 -7.10
N ASP A 119 -6.77 -13.14 -6.14
CA ASP A 119 -7.80 -13.19 -5.09
C ASP A 119 -7.72 -11.96 -4.17
N LEU A 120 -6.51 -11.51 -3.82
CA LEU A 120 -6.31 -10.29 -3.02
C LEU A 120 -6.84 -9.04 -3.75
N ILE A 121 -6.50 -8.89 -5.05
CA ILE A 121 -6.98 -7.77 -5.86
C ILE A 121 -8.49 -7.85 -6.07
N LYS A 122 -9.04 -9.04 -6.35
CA LYS A 122 -10.49 -9.25 -6.51
C LYS A 122 -11.25 -8.95 -5.22
N TYR A 123 -10.68 -9.31 -4.07
CA TYR A 123 -11.25 -8.96 -2.77
C TYR A 123 -11.32 -7.45 -2.57
N LYS A 124 -10.21 -6.73 -2.81
CA LYS A 124 -10.22 -5.26 -2.68
C LYS A 124 -11.12 -4.59 -3.74
N PHE A 125 -11.26 -5.15 -4.93
CA PHE A 125 -12.26 -4.69 -5.91
C PHE A 125 -13.69 -4.87 -5.37
N ARG A 126 -13.99 -6.01 -4.72
CA ARG A 126 -15.28 -6.22 -4.03
C ARG A 126 -15.52 -5.19 -2.94
N ASP A 127 -14.51 -4.86 -2.15
CA ASP A 127 -14.62 -3.81 -1.12
C ASP A 127 -14.97 -2.44 -1.72
N CYS A 128 -14.35 -2.07 -2.85
CA CYS A 128 -14.71 -0.85 -3.58
C CYS A 128 -16.17 -0.87 -4.08
N GLN A 129 -16.65 -2.01 -4.59
CA GLN A 129 -18.05 -2.15 -5.01
C GLN A 129 -19.02 -1.98 -3.83
N ARG A 130 -18.71 -2.59 -2.68
CA ARG A 130 -19.51 -2.45 -1.46
C ARG A 130 -19.54 -1.02 -0.95
N LEU A 131 -18.40 -0.32 -1.00
CA LEU A 131 -18.34 1.09 -0.65
C LEU A 131 -19.22 1.96 -1.55
N LEU A 132 -19.29 1.69 -2.86
CA LEU A 132 -20.19 2.39 -3.77
C LEU A 132 -21.67 2.09 -3.48
N GLN A 133 -22.01 0.83 -3.19
CA GLN A 133 -23.36 0.46 -2.77
C GLN A 133 -23.76 1.17 -1.47
N GLU A 134 -22.81 1.31 -0.55
CA GLU A 134 -23.03 2.03 0.71
C GLU A 134 -23.23 3.54 0.48
N CYS A 135 -22.50 4.14 -0.47
CA CYS A 135 -22.78 5.50 -0.95
C CYS A 135 -24.21 5.63 -1.51
N ASP A 136 -24.70 4.67 -2.29
CA ASP A 136 -26.08 4.72 -2.80
C ASP A 136 -27.12 4.59 -1.68
N ARG A 137 -26.88 3.68 -0.73
CA ARG A 137 -27.74 3.51 0.45
C ARG A 137 -27.83 4.79 1.27
N GLN A 138 -26.69 5.45 1.49
CA GLN A 138 -26.63 6.75 2.16
C GLN A 138 -27.29 7.85 1.33
N SER A 139 -27.17 7.80 0.00
CA SER A 139 -27.83 8.76 -0.88
C SER A 139 -29.35 8.71 -0.73
N GLN A 140 -29.91 7.50 -0.71
CA GLN A 140 -31.34 7.27 -0.50
C GLN A 140 -31.78 7.70 0.90
N LYS A 141 -31.02 7.32 1.94
CA LYS A 141 -31.32 7.65 3.34
C LYS A 141 -31.34 9.16 3.59
N LEU A 142 -30.42 9.91 2.98
CA LEU A 142 -30.24 11.35 3.25
C LEU A 142 -30.92 12.25 2.23
N GLY A 143 -31.49 11.71 1.15
CA GLY A 143 -32.10 12.49 0.08
C GLY A 143 -31.13 13.40 -0.68
N LYS A 144 -29.81 13.13 -0.61
CA LYS A 144 -28.74 13.88 -1.29
C LYS A 144 -27.72 12.90 -1.87
N LYS A 145 -27.06 13.24 -2.98
CA LYS A 145 -26.06 12.34 -3.59
C LYS A 145 -24.82 12.21 -2.70
N ILE A 146 -24.51 10.98 -2.31
CA ILE A 146 -23.25 10.54 -1.73
C ILE A 146 -22.54 9.70 -2.78
N GLU A 147 -21.34 10.11 -3.18
CA GLU A 147 -20.53 9.41 -4.21
C GLU A 147 -19.05 9.32 -3.83
N MET A 148 -18.69 9.77 -2.62
CA MET A 148 -17.32 9.80 -2.15
C MET A 148 -17.18 9.09 -0.79
N VAL A 149 -15.98 8.60 -0.52
CA VAL A 149 -15.62 7.88 0.70
C VAL A 149 -14.47 8.55 1.44
N MET A 150 -14.48 8.45 2.76
CA MET A 150 -13.36 8.84 3.61
C MET A 150 -12.55 7.59 3.95
N MET A 151 -11.22 7.70 3.94
CA MET A 151 -10.33 6.60 4.29
C MET A 151 -9.47 6.98 5.49
N ILE A 152 -9.30 6.07 6.44
CA ILE A 152 -8.42 6.19 7.60
C ILE A 152 -7.43 5.03 7.55
N PHE A 153 -6.16 5.37 7.39
CA PHE A 153 -5.07 4.39 7.31
C PHE A 153 -4.29 4.46 8.60
N ASP A 154 -4.45 3.41 9.41
CA ASP A 154 -3.68 3.19 10.61
C ASP A 154 -2.32 2.59 10.25
N CYS A 155 -1.28 3.43 10.31
CA CYS A 155 0.09 3.04 10.02
C CYS A 155 0.89 2.65 11.27
N GLU A 156 0.25 2.53 12.44
CA GLU A 156 0.92 1.98 13.62
C GLU A 156 1.43 0.56 13.30
N GLY A 157 2.69 0.30 13.66
CA GLY A 157 3.34 -0.99 13.37
C GLY A 157 3.84 -1.15 11.92
N LEU A 158 3.70 -0.14 11.05
CA LEU A 158 4.36 -0.15 9.74
C LEU A 158 5.87 -0.33 9.92
N SER A 159 6.35 -1.48 9.46
CA SER A 159 7.73 -1.94 9.58
C SER A 159 8.27 -2.52 8.26
N LEU A 160 9.54 -2.91 8.25
CA LEU A 160 10.25 -3.44 7.07
C LEU A 160 9.56 -4.64 6.41
N LYS A 161 8.78 -5.45 7.15
CA LYS A 161 8.03 -6.58 6.56
C LYS A 161 7.05 -6.15 5.48
N HIS A 162 6.50 -4.93 5.57
CA HIS A 162 5.56 -4.39 4.59
C HIS A 162 6.24 -3.89 3.31
N LEU A 163 7.57 -3.72 3.34
CA LEU A 163 8.35 -3.31 2.17
C LEU A 163 8.81 -4.49 1.31
N TRP A 164 8.35 -5.70 1.62
CA TRP A 164 8.62 -6.89 0.82
C TRP A 164 8.09 -6.68 -0.61
N LYS A 165 8.96 -6.89 -1.61
CA LYS A 165 8.73 -6.46 -2.99
C LYS A 165 7.41 -6.99 -3.60
N PRO A 166 7.08 -8.30 -3.50
CA PRO A 166 5.80 -8.81 -3.99
C PRO A 166 4.58 -8.12 -3.39
N ALA A 167 4.61 -7.78 -2.10
CA ALA A 167 3.52 -7.08 -1.43
C ALA A 167 3.37 -5.64 -1.93
N ILE A 168 4.48 -4.91 -2.08
CA ILE A 168 4.48 -3.56 -2.65
C ILE A 168 3.97 -3.56 -4.08
N GLU A 169 4.37 -4.53 -4.91
CA GLU A 169 3.91 -4.66 -6.30
C GLU A 169 2.40 -4.92 -6.35
N ALA A 170 1.86 -5.84 -5.56
CA ALA A 170 0.42 -6.10 -5.54
C ALA A 170 -0.38 -4.91 -4.99
N TYR A 171 0.15 -4.21 -3.98
CA TYR A 171 -0.49 -3.00 -3.47
C TYR A 171 -0.49 -1.89 -4.52
N GLY A 172 0.60 -1.72 -5.26
CA GLY A 172 0.67 -0.83 -6.41
C GLY A 172 -0.34 -1.17 -7.52
N GLU A 173 -0.50 -2.46 -7.85
CA GLU A 173 -1.53 -2.93 -8.78
C GLU A 173 -2.95 -2.63 -8.28
N PHE A 174 -3.21 -2.80 -6.99
CA PHE A 174 -4.48 -2.41 -6.37
C PHE A 174 -4.72 -0.90 -6.49
N LEU A 175 -3.73 -0.06 -6.16
CA LEU A 175 -3.86 1.40 -6.27
C LEU A 175 -4.08 1.85 -7.72
N GLY A 176 -3.35 1.26 -8.66
CA GLY A 176 -3.56 1.51 -10.09
C GLY A 176 -4.97 1.13 -10.53
N MET A 177 -5.46 -0.04 -10.10
CA MET A 177 -6.84 -0.46 -10.33
C MET A 177 -7.83 0.54 -9.72
N PHE A 178 -7.60 1.00 -8.49
CA PHE A 178 -8.46 1.97 -7.80
C PHE A 178 -8.56 3.29 -8.59
N GLU A 179 -7.43 3.86 -8.98
CA GLU A 179 -7.37 5.14 -9.73
C GLU A 179 -7.98 5.04 -11.13
N GLU A 180 -7.88 3.87 -11.76
CA GLU A 180 -8.42 3.65 -13.11
C GLU A 180 -9.93 3.35 -13.13
N ASN A 181 -10.48 2.76 -12.06
CA ASN A 181 -11.85 2.25 -12.04
C ASN A 181 -12.79 2.99 -11.08
N TYR A 182 -12.25 3.71 -10.10
CA TYR A 182 -13.02 4.46 -9.11
C TYR A 182 -12.61 5.93 -9.07
N PRO A 183 -12.54 6.62 -10.23
CA PRO A 183 -12.17 8.03 -10.27
C PRO A 183 -13.11 8.89 -9.43
N GLU A 184 -12.58 9.97 -8.86
CA GLU A 184 -13.35 10.99 -8.12
C GLU A 184 -14.13 10.43 -6.92
N THR A 185 -13.78 9.23 -6.42
CA THR A 185 -14.48 8.56 -5.31
C THR A 185 -13.84 8.86 -3.96
N LEU A 186 -12.55 9.20 -3.89
CA LEU A 186 -11.91 9.57 -2.63
C LEU A 186 -12.33 11.00 -2.22
N LYS A 187 -12.89 11.16 -1.01
CA LYS A 187 -13.13 12.46 -0.37
C LYS A 187 -11.87 12.97 0.31
N ARG A 188 -11.30 12.12 1.18
CA ARG A 188 -10.13 12.40 1.99
C ARG A 188 -9.52 11.11 2.53
N LEU A 189 -8.19 11.07 2.66
CA LEU A 189 -7.46 9.97 3.28
C LEU A 189 -6.63 10.51 4.44
N PHE A 190 -6.89 10.03 5.66
CA PHE A 190 -6.10 10.34 6.85
C PHE A 190 -5.09 9.23 7.12
N ILE A 191 -3.81 9.57 7.17
CA ILE A 191 -2.77 8.69 7.71
C ILE A 191 -2.62 9.02 9.19
N ILE A 192 -2.82 8.03 10.06
CA ILE A 192 -2.64 8.16 11.51
C ILE A 192 -1.48 7.30 11.98
N LYS A 193 -0.85 7.72 13.09
CA LYS A 193 0.22 6.96 13.76
C LYS A 193 1.36 6.53 12.82
N ALA A 194 1.70 7.38 11.84
CA ALA A 194 2.74 7.12 10.87
C ALA A 194 4.14 7.07 11.53
N PRO A 195 4.90 5.97 11.39
CA PRO A 195 6.26 5.90 11.91
C PRO A 195 7.27 6.55 10.97
N LYS A 196 8.53 6.69 11.42
CA LYS A 196 9.65 7.21 10.61
C LYS A 196 9.90 6.45 9.30
N LEU A 197 9.39 5.23 9.17
CA LEU A 197 9.47 4.44 7.94
C LEU A 197 8.45 4.86 6.87
N PHE A 198 7.40 5.60 7.24
CA PHE A 198 6.33 6.00 6.33
C PHE A 198 6.82 6.72 5.06
N PRO A 199 7.77 7.67 5.09
CA PRO A 199 8.25 8.33 3.88
C PRO A 199 8.82 7.36 2.84
N VAL A 200 9.51 6.31 3.29
CA VAL A 200 10.03 5.26 2.39
C VAL A 200 8.88 4.46 1.79
N ALA A 201 7.94 4.01 2.63
CA ALA A 201 6.77 3.25 2.16
C ALA A 201 5.92 4.05 1.17
N TYR A 202 5.65 5.32 1.49
CA TYR A 202 4.90 6.22 0.62
C TYR A 202 5.62 6.46 -0.71
N ASN A 203 6.94 6.62 -0.71
CA ASN A 203 7.72 6.80 -1.94
C ASN A 203 7.58 5.61 -2.90
N LEU A 204 7.44 4.39 -2.37
CA LEU A 204 7.25 3.18 -3.19
C LEU A 204 5.89 3.11 -3.85
N ILE A 205 4.87 3.74 -3.29
CA ILE A 205 3.49 3.62 -3.79
C ILE A 205 2.94 4.90 -4.42
N LYS A 206 3.58 6.05 -4.15
CA LYS A 206 3.07 7.37 -4.58
C LYS A 206 2.88 7.46 -6.09
N HIS A 207 3.73 6.81 -6.88
CA HIS A 207 3.69 6.85 -8.34
C HIS A 207 2.46 6.15 -8.94
N PHE A 208 1.77 5.30 -8.18
CA PHE A 208 0.47 4.75 -8.57
C PHE A 208 -0.70 5.69 -8.28
N LEU A 209 -0.49 6.71 -7.44
CA LEU A 209 -1.54 7.65 -7.03
C LEU A 209 -1.62 8.83 -7.98
N SER A 210 -2.85 9.25 -8.32
CA SER A 210 -3.10 10.46 -9.09
C SER A 210 -2.79 11.72 -8.26
N GLU A 211 -2.57 12.84 -8.95
CA GLU A 211 -2.39 14.14 -8.28
C GLU A 211 -3.61 14.55 -7.45
N ASP A 212 -4.81 14.14 -7.85
CA ASP A 212 -6.04 14.37 -7.08
C ASP A 212 -6.01 13.59 -5.75
N THR A 213 -5.69 12.30 -5.80
CA THR A 213 -5.55 11.47 -4.60
C THR A 213 -4.46 11.98 -3.67
N ARG A 214 -3.28 12.31 -4.20
CA ARG A 214 -2.15 12.84 -3.40
C ARG A 214 -2.51 14.14 -2.66
N LYS A 215 -3.35 15.00 -3.25
CA LYS A 215 -3.84 16.23 -2.60
C LYS A 215 -4.83 15.97 -1.46
N LYS A 216 -5.48 14.80 -1.46
CA LYS A 216 -6.48 14.38 -0.47
C LYS A 216 -5.87 13.58 0.69
N ILE A 217 -4.60 13.21 0.61
CA ILE A 217 -3.86 12.54 1.69
C ILE A 217 -3.43 13.58 2.72
N VAL A 218 -3.76 13.32 3.98
CA VAL A 218 -3.40 14.15 5.13
C VAL A 218 -2.74 13.27 6.18
N VAL A 219 -1.45 13.50 6.45
CA VAL A 219 -0.73 12.84 7.55
C VAL A 219 -0.98 13.61 8.85
N LEU A 220 -1.52 12.91 9.85
CA LEU A 220 -1.89 13.49 11.14
C LEU A 220 -0.81 13.23 12.20
N GLY A 221 -0.64 14.19 13.11
CA GLY A 221 0.27 14.11 14.26
C GLY A 221 -0.39 13.47 15.48
N ALA A 222 0.13 13.77 16.68
CA ALA A 222 -0.37 13.20 17.94
C ALA A 222 -1.85 13.51 18.22
N ASN A 223 -2.35 14.64 17.74
CA ASN A 223 -3.75 15.04 17.89
C ASN A 223 -4.71 14.37 16.88
N TRP A 224 -4.32 13.24 16.28
CA TRP A 224 -5.09 12.59 15.22
C TRP A 224 -6.53 12.27 15.64
N LYS A 225 -6.77 11.86 16.89
CA LYS A 225 -8.13 11.60 17.42
C LYS A 225 -9.02 12.84 17.34
N GLU A 226 -8.52 13.97 17.84
CA GLU A 226 -9.23 15.26 17.83
C GLU A 226 -9.48 15.76 16.41
N VAL A 227 -8.57 15.46 15.47
CA VAL A 227 -8.78 15.80 14.07
C VAL A 227 -9.88 14.93 13.45
N LEU A 228 -9.89 13.61 13.69
CA LEU A 228 -10.95 12.73 13.19
C LEU A 228 -12.34 13.16 13.68
N GLN A 229 -12.45 13.54 14.96
CA GLN A 229 -13.69 14.06 15.58
C GLN A 229 -14.22 15.36 14.95
N LYS A 230 -13.40 16.09 14.17
CA LYS A 230 -13.86 17.28 13.42
C LYS A 230 -14.56 16.94 12.11
N TYR A 231 -14.47 15.68 11.67
CA TYR A 231 -15.01 15.22 10.39
C TYR A 231 -16.05 14.12 10.55
N ILE A 232 -16.01 13.38 11.65
CA ILE A 232 -16.85 12.22 11.90
C ILE A 232 -17.46 12.38 13.29
N ASP A 233 -18.76 12.17 13.42
CA ASP A 233 -19.44 12.23 14.71
C ASP A 233 -18.95 11.11 15.64
N HIS A 234 -18.93 11.38 16.95
CA HIS A 234 -18.28 10.51 17.93
C HIS A 234 -18.86 9.07 17.91
N GLU A 235 -20.16 8.94 17.73
CA GLU A 235 -20.91 7.69 17.64
C GLU A 235 -20.64 6.88 16.36
N GLU A 236 -20.04 7.49 15.34
CA GLU A 236 -19.64 6.83 14.09
C GLU A 236 -18.17 6.42 14.08
N ILE A 237 -17.35 6.94 15.01
CA ILE A 237 -15.94 6.54 15.16
C ILE A 237 -15.83 5.42 16.21
N PRO A 238 -15.13 4.29 15.92
CA PRO A 238 -14.80 3.30 16.96
C PRO A 238 -14.06 3.91 18.15
N VAL A 239 -14.29 3.39 19.35
CA VAL A 239 -13.58 3.84 20.57
C VAL A 239 -12.06 3.76 20.39
N GLU A 240 -11.56 2.71 19.72
CA GLU A 240 -10.15 2.55 19.35
C GLU A 240 -9.58 3.81 18.63
N PHE A 241 -10.38 4.41 17.74
CA PHE A 241 -10.00 5.59 16.96
C PHE A 241 -10.44 6.93 17.58
N GLY A 242 -10.88 6.90 18.84
CA GLY A 242 -11.21 8.10 19.62
C GLY A 242 -12.69 8.50 19.63
N GLY A 243 -13.60 7.64 19.17
CA GLY A 243 -15.03 7.87 19.29
C GLY A 243 -15.69 7.15 20.45
N THR A 244 -16.97 6.82 20.27
CA THR A 244 -17.81 6.10 21.24
C THR A 244 -18.45 4.84 20.65
N ARG A 245 -18.18 4.50 19.38
CA ARG A 245 -18.75 3.33 18.74
C ARG A 245 -18.08 2.04 19.24
N THR A 246 -18.90 1.05 19.54
CA THR A 246 -18.47 -0.32 19.90
C THR A 246 -19.26 -1.34 19.10
N ASP A 247 -18.81 -2.59 19.13
CA ASP A 247 -19.66 -3.73 18.78
C ASP A 247 -20.82 -3.91 19.79
N PRO A 248 -21.84 -4.73 19.46
CA PRO A 248 -22.96 -5.01 20.36
C PRO A 248 -22.55 -5.58 21.73
N ASP A 249 -21.40 -6.23 21.82
CA ASP A 249 -20.83 -6.78 23.05
C ASP A 249 -19.95 -5.78 23.83
N GLY A 250 -19.82 -4.55 23.33
CA GLY A 250 -19.00 -3.50 23.92
C GLY A 250 -17.54 -3.49 23.46
N ASN A 251 -17.14 -4.34 22.49
CA ASN A 251 -15.76 -4.32 22.00
C ASN A 251 -15.41 -2.96 21.35
N PRO A 252 -14.39 -2.23 21.84
CA PRO A 252 -14.03 -0.89 21.35
C PRO A 252 -13.47 -0.88 19.93
N LYS A 253 -13.06 -2.04 19.40
CA LYS A 253 -12.42 -2.18 18.09
C LYS A 253 -13.40 -2.32 16.93
N CYS A 254 -14.69 -2.57 17.19
CA CYS A 254 -15.67 -2.84 16.15
C CYS A 254 -15.24 -3.98 15.19
N GLU A 255 -14.79 -5.11 15.74
CA GLU A 255 -14.30 -6.28 14.99
C GLU A 255 -15.37 -6.95 14.14
N THR A 256 -16.67 -6.68 14.41
CA THR A 256 -17.75 -7.11 13.49
C THR A 256 -17.71 -6.38 12.14
N LYS A 257 -16.96 -5.28 12.04
CA LYS A 257 -16.87 -4.41 10.86
C LYS A 257 -15.44 -4.20 10.35
N ILE A 258 -14.45 -4.23 11.22
CA ILE A 258 -13.05 -3.93 10.90
C ILE A 258 -12.21 -5.18 11.20
N ASN A 259 -11.55 -5.70 10.17
CA ASN A 259 -10.57 -6.76 10.35
C ASN A 259 -9.21 -6.14 10.77
N TYR A 260 -8.60 -6.67 11.84
CA TYR A 260 -7.32 -6.20 12.38
C TYR A 260 -6.12 -7.05 11.94
N GLY A 261 -6.28 -7.90 10.93
CA GLY A 261 -5.23 -8.78 10.41
C GLY A 261 -4.76 -9.82 11.43
N GLY A 262 -3.44 -10.00 11.51
CA GLY A 262 -2.79 -10.97 12.35
C GLY A 262 -1.93 -11.96 11.56
N ASP A 263 -1.04 -12.65 12.27
CA ASP A 263 -0.17 -13.66 11.68
C ASP A 263 -0.99 -14.84 11.17
N ILE A 264 -0.75 -15.25 9.92
CA ILE A 264 -1.53 -16.32 9.29
C ILE A 264 -0.99 -17.68 9.73
N PRO A 265 -1.85 -18.60 10.22
CA PRO A 265 -1.44 -19.95 10.53
C PRO A 265 -0.84 -20.65 9.31
N LYS A 266 0.31 -21.30 9.48
CA LYS A 266 1.01 -22.03 8.41
C LYS A 266 0.15 -23.12 7.75
N THR A 267 -0.93 -23.57 8.40
CA THR A 267 -1.91 -24.50 7.83
C THR A 267 -2.66 -23.94 6.62
N TYR A 268 -2.70 -22.61 6.45
CA TYR A 268 -3.26 -21.97 5.25
C TYR A 268 -2.27 -21.91 4.08
N TYR A 269 -0.99 -22.19 4.29
CA TYR A 269 0.04 -21.96 3.27
C TYR A 269 -0.10 -23.01 2.17
N VAL A 270 -0.34 -22.55 0.94
CA VAL A 270 -0.40 -23.37 -0.27
C VAL A 270 0.91 -23.32 -1.07
N ARG A 271 1.84 -22.43 -0.69
CA ARG A 271 3.19 -22.30 -1.24
C ARG A 271 4.15 -21.77 -0.19
N ASN A 272 5.44 -21.99 -0.39
CA ASN A 272 6.52 -21.52 0.50
C ASN A 272 7.37 -20.39 -0.12
N GLN A 273 7.11 -20.04 -1.38
CA GLN A 273 7.81 -19.00 -2.12
C GLN A 273 6.92 -18.38 -3.20
N VAL A 274 7.31 -17.19 -3.66
CA VAL A 274 6.74 -16.53 -4.83
C VAL A 274 7.82 -16.46 -5.91
N THR A 275 7.46 -16.73 -7.16
CA THR A 275 8.40 -16.62 -8.29
C THR A 275 8.92 -15.19 -8.40
N GLN A 276 10.24 -15.03 -8.36
CA GLN A 276 10.92 -13.74 -8.46
C GLN A 276 11.91 -13.75 -9.62
N LYS A 277 12.08 -12.58 -10.25
CA LYS A 277 13.16 -12.33 -11.20
C LYS A 277 14.29 -11.61 -10.47
N TYR A 278 15.52 -11.98 -10.78
CA TYR A 278 16.72 -11.35 -10.23
C TYR A 278 17.41 -10.52 -11.29
N GLU A 279 17.87 -9.33 -10.90
CA GLU A 279 18.58 -8.40 -11.77
C GLU A 279 20.00 -8.88 -12.12
N HIS A 280 20.67 -9.55 -11.18
CA HIS A 280 22.05 -10.00 -11.35
C HIS A 280 22.19 -11.49 -11.10
N SER A 281 23.21 -12.09 -11.73
CA SER A 281 23.63 -13.47 -11.49
C SER A 281 25.14 -13.56 -11.59
N VAL A 282 25.78 -14.13 -10.55
CA VAL A 282 27.24 -14.20 -10.43
C VAL A 282 27.67 -15.58 -9.98
N VAL A 283 28.84 -16.04 -10.42
CA VAL A 283 29.47 -17.26 -9.91
C VAL A 283 30.48 -16.91 -8.82
N VAL A 284 30.20 -17.29 -7.59
CA VAL A 284 31.11 -17.18 -6.45
C VAL A 284 31.95 -18.43 -6.36
N ASN A 285 33.21 -18.34 -6.81
CA ASN A 285 34.15 -19.45 -6.78
C ASN A 285 34.36 -20.00 -5.36
N ARG A 286 34.76 -21.27 -5.26
CA ARG A 286 35.14 -21.90 -3.99
C ARG A 286 36.23 -21.07 -3.27
N GLY A 287 36.14 -20.97 -1.95
CA GLY A 287 37.12 -20.20 -1.17
C GLY A 287 37.08 -18.68 -1.41
N SER A 288 36.07 -18.16 -2.12
CA SER A 288 35.98 -16.75 -2.52
C SER A 288 34.68 -16.08 -2.03
N SER A 289 34.57 -14.78 -2.25
CA SER A 289 33.38 -13.99 -1.97
C SER A 289 33.14 -12.93 -3.05
N HIS A 290 31.86 -12.66 -3.29
CA HIS A 290 31.39 -11.57 -4.13
C HIS A 290 30.83 -10.46 -3.25
N GLN A 291 31.01 -9.21 -3.65
CA GLN A 291 30.47 -8.07 -2.90
C GLN A 291 29.93 -7.00 -3.84
N VAL A 292 28.89 -6.31 -3.40
CA VAL A 292 28.37 -5.10 -4.04
C VAL A 292 28.34 -3.98 -3.02
N GLU A 293 28.60 -2.77 -3.49
CA GLU A 293 28.79 -1.59 -2.64
C GLU A 293 27.75 -0.53 -3.00
N TYR A 294 27.12 0.04 -1.97
CA TYR A 294 26.14 1.12 -2.10
C TYR A 294 26.55 2.29 -1.22
N GLU A 295 26.87 3.41 -1.85
CA GLU A 295 27.17 4.65 -1.15
C GLU A 295 25.86 5.31 -0.71
N ILE A 296 25.65 5.37 0.60
CA ILE A 296 24.50 5.98 1.23
C ILE A 296 24.90 7.35 1.77
N LEU A 297 24.38 8.41 1.14
CA LEU A 297 24.69 9.79 1.52
C LEU A 297 23.73 10.33 2.57
N PHE A 298 22.48 9.85 2.58
CA PHE A 298 21.42 10.34 3.44
C PHE A 298 20.91 9.22 4.34
N PRO A 299 20.86 9.42 5.67
CA PRO A 299 20.30 8.43 6.58
C PRO A 299 18.78 8.28 6.34
N GLY A 300 18.22 7.16 6.76
CA GLY A 300 16.77 6.91 6.70
C GLY A 300 16.28 6.14 5.46
N CYS A 301 17.13 5.95 4.44
CA CYS A 301 16.81 5.03 3.35
C CYS A 301 16.81 3.57 3.81
N VAL A 302 16.14 2.70 3.05
CA VAL A 302 16.12 1.26 3.30
C VAL A 302 16.91 0.54 2.22
N LEU A 303 17.90 -0.25 2.62
CA LEU A 303 18.55 -1.20 1.73
C LEU A 303 17.73 -2.50 1.76
N ARG A 304 17.21 -2.91 0.60
CA ARG A 304 16.42 -4.14 0.44
C ARG A 304 17.17 -5.10 -0.47
N TRP A 305 17.19 -6.38 -0.14
CA TRP A 305 17.80 -7.42 -0.96
C TRP A 305 16.92 -8.66 -1.07
N GLN A 306 17.12 -9.39 -2.15
CA GLN A 306 16.62 -10.75 -2.36
C GLN A 306 17.66 -11.55 -3.14
N PHE A 307 17.83 -12.84 -2.81
CA PHE A 307 18.77 -13.71 -3.51
C PHE A 307 18.41 -15.19 -3.42
N MET A 308 18.96 -15.95 -4.36
CA MET A 308 18.87 -17.41 -4.43
C MET A 308 20.22 -17.96 -4.89
N SER A 309 20.59 -19.15 -4.44
CA SER A 309 21.81 -19.84 -4.84
C SER A 309 21.52 -21.20 -5.46
N ASP A 310 22.33 -21.65 -6.39
CA ASP A 310 22.17 -22.98 -6.97
C ASP A 310 22.80 -24.06 -6.06
N GLY A 311 22.00 -25.08 -5.72
CA GLY A 311 22.46 -26.38 -5.23
C GLY A 311 23.02 -26.48 -3.80
N SER A 312 23.35 -25.37 -3.14
CA SER A 312 23.91 -25.39 -1.77
C SER A 312 23.66 -24.07 -1.04
N ASP A 313 23.94 -24.06 0.26
CA ASP A 313 23.89 -22.86 1.08
C ASP A 313 24.86 -21.78 0.59
N VAL A 314 24.60 -20.51 0.91
CA VAL A 314 25.52 -19.40 0.67
C VAL A 314 25.62 -18.53 1.92
N GLY A 315 26.82 -18.04 2.24
CA GLY A 315 26.99 -17.05 3.30
C GLY A 315 26.52 -15.69 2.82
N PHE A 316 25.79 -14.94 3.64
CA PHE A 316 25.40 -13.58 3.31
C PHE A 316 25.44 -12.68 4.54
N GLY A 317 26.00 -11.47 4.39
CA GLY A 317 26.02 -10.43 5.42
C GLY A 317 26.14 -9.04 4.82
N VAL A 318 25.83 -8.03 5.62
CA VAL A 318 25.93 -6.61 5.23
C VAL A 318 26.87 -5.89 6.19
N TYR A 319 27.76 -5.08 5.64
CA TYR A 319 28.80 -4.38 6.36
C TYR A 319 28.81 -2.90 5.99
N LEU A 320 29.40 -2.06 6.84
CA LEU A 320 29.69 -0.66 6.59
C LEU A 320 31.21 -0.48 6.53
N LYS A 321 31.73 0.08 5.42
CA LYS A 321 33.16 0.36 5.28
C LYS A 321 33.64 1.32 6.37
N THR A 322 34.84 1.05 6.89
CA THR A 322 35.54 1.92 7.85
C THR A 322 36.52 2.87 7.17
N LYS A 323 36.91 2.56 5.92
CA LYS A 323 37.85 3.35 5.13
C LYS A 323 37.30 3.54 3.71
N ILE A 324 37.50 4.74 3.17
CA ILE A 324 37.14 5.09 1.79
C ILE A 324 38.20 4.52 0.85
N GLY A 325 37.80 3.91 -0.26
CA GLY A 325 38.70 3.36 -1.28
C GLY A 325 38.64 1.83 -1.39
N GLU A 326 39.80 1.18 -1.20
CA GLU A 326 40.05 -0.22 -1.55
C GLU A 326 39.05 -1.24 -0.97
N ARG A 327 39.01 -2.42 -1.61
CA ARG A 327 38.22 -3.57 -1.14
C ARG A 327 38.70 -3.98 0.26
N GLN A 328 37.84 -3.82 1.25
CA GLN A 328 38.11 -4.23 2.64
C GLN A 328 37.73 -5.70 2.86
N ARG A 329 38.47 -6.39 3.74
CA ARG A 329 38.04 -7.71 4.23
C ARG A 329 36.91 -7.51 5.24
N ALA A 330 36.07 -8.53 5.44
CA ALA A 330 34.95 -8.42 6.38
C ALA A 330 35.38 -8.03 7.81
N GLY A 331 36.50 -8.56 8.31
CA GLY A 331 37.01 -8.22 9.63
C GLY A 331 37.50 -6.77 9.80
N ASP A 332 37.66 -6.03 8.69
CA ASP A 332 38.06 -4.61 8.70
C ASP A 332 36.86 -3.65 8.60
N MET A 333 35.64 -4.19 8.41
CA MET A 333 34.41 -3.42 8.24
C MET A 333 33.52 -3.55 9.48
N THR A 334 32.65 -2.57 9.71
CA THR A 334 31.64 -2.66 10.77
C THR A 334 30.53 -3.57 10.30
N GLU A 335 30.23 -4.64 11.04
CA GLU A 335 29.13 -5.55 10.71
C GLU A 335 27.78 -4.88 11.02
N VAL A 336 26.89 -4.83 10.03
CA VAL A 336 25.54 -4.23 10.14
C VAL A 336 24.47 -5.32 10.15
N HIS A 337 24.63 -6.34 9.30
CA HIS A 337 23.82 -7.55 9.27
C HIS A 337 24.75 -8.76 9.32
N PRO A 338 24.76 -9.53 10.42
CA PRO A 338 25.74 -10.59 10.62
C PRO A 338 25.74 -11.63 9.52
N THR A 339 26.94 -12.10 9.16
CA THR A 339 27.04 -13.15 8.15
C THR A 339 26.46 -14.46 8.66
N GLN A 340 25.43 -14.95 7.99
CA GLN A 340 24.81 -16.25 8.27
C GLN A 340 24.87 -17.14 7.03
N ARG A 341 24.73 -18.45 7.22
CA ARG A 341 24.58 -19.41 6.12
C ARG A 341 23.11 -19.60 5.84
N TYR A 342 22.73 -19.36 4.59
CA TYR A 342 21.36 -19.47 4.15
C TYR A 342 21.19 -20.63 3.18
N ASN A 343 20.15 -21.43 3.36
CA ASN A 343 19.76 -22.49 2.43
C ASN A 343 19.00 -21.91 1.22
N ALA A 344 19.58 -20.88 0.60
CA ALA A 344 18.96 -20.07 -0.44
C ALA A 344 18.76 -20.83 -1.78
N HIS A 345 19.02 -22.14 -1.83
CA HIS A 345 18.69 -23.02 -2.96
C HIS A 345 17.30 -23.66 -2.84
N MET A 346 16.74 -23.69 -1.64
CA MET A 346 15.41 -24.27 -1.39
C MET A 346 14.30 -23.22 -1.47
N VAL A 347 14.57 -22.04 -0.93
CA VAL A 347 13.65 -20.89 -0.88
C VAL A 347 14.50 -19.62 -1.07
N PRO A 348 14.05 -18.63 -1.86
CA PRO A 348 14.69 -17.32 -1.90
C PRO A 348 14.85 -16.73 -0.50
N GLU A 349 15.99 -16.09 -0.26
CA GLU A 349 16.18 -15.27 0.92
C GLU A 349 15.89 -13.82 0.57
N ASP A 350 15.21 -13.11 1.46
CA ASP A 350 14.98 -11.68 1.34
C ASP A 350 15.18 -11.00 2.69
N GLY A 351 15.56 -9.73 2.64
CA GLY A 351 15.77 -8.94 3.82
C GLY A 351 15.84 -7.47 3.50
N SER A 352 15.79 -6.66 4.54
CA SER A 352 16.01 -5.23 4.43
C SER A 352 16.55 -4.67 5.73
N LEU A 353 17.21 -3.52 5.64
CA LEU A 353 17.69 -2.76 6.79
C LEU A 353 17.51 -1.27 6.53
N THR A 354 17.26 -0.51 7.59
CA THR A 354 17.30 0.96 7.53
C THR A 354 18.74 1.43 7.70
N CYS A 355 19.24 2.22 6.74
CA CYS A 355 20.57 2.80 6.79
C CYS A 355 20.54 4.03 7.70
N SER A 356 20.88 3.87 8.99
CA SER A 356 20.89 4.96 9.97
C SER A 356 22.10 5.88 9.85
N THR A 357 23.18 5.39 9.23
CA THR A 357 24.46 6.10 9.15
C THR A 357 24.89 6.21 7.69
N PRO A 358 25.27 7.41 7.21
CA PRO A 358 25.88 7.56 5.89
C PRO A 358 27.18 6.78 5.77
N GLY A 359 27.46 6.28 4.57
CA GLY A 359 28.68 5.54 4.25
C GLY A 359 28.46 4.47 3.20
N ILE A 360 29.48 3.66 2.96
CA ILE A 360 29.45 2.63 1.92
C ILE A 360 29.02 1.30 2.55
N TYR A 361 27.79 0.88 2.26
CA TYR A 361 27.26 -0.42 2.67
C TYR A 361 27.71 -1.49 1.68
N VAL A 362 28.23 -2.60 2.20
CA VAL A 362 28.77 -3.71 1.42
C VAL A 362 27.93 -4.95 1.69
N LEU A 363 27.20 -5.42 0.68
CA LEU A 363 26.48 -6.69 0.75
C LEU A 363 27.40 -7.77 0.19
N ARG A 364 27.69 -8.78 1.01
CA ARG A 364 28.73 -9.77 0.72
C ARG A 364 28.15 -11.18 0.67
N PHE A 365 28.30 -11.83 -0.48
CA PHE A 365 28.03 -13.25 -0.69
C PHE A 365 29.31 -14.05 -0.48
N ASP A 366 29.32 -14.90 0.54
CA ASP A 366 30.49 -15.64 0.98
C ASP A 366 30.39 -17.14 0.62
N ASN A 367 31.39 -17.63 -0.11
CA ASN A 367 31.58 -19.04 -0.42
C ASN A 367 32.93 -19.55 0.10
N THR A 368 33.48 -18.89 1.13
CA THR A 368 34.83 -19.21 1.64
C THR A 368 34.90 -20.54 2.37
N TYR A 369 33.75 -21.03 2.85
CA TYR A 369 33.62 -22.30 3.55
C TYR A 369 33.36 -23.51 2.63
N SER A 370 33.13 -23.30 1.32
CA SER A 370 32.94 -24.41 0.37
C SER A 370 34.27 -24.98 -0.09
N TYR A 371 34.44 -26.29 0.09
CA TYR A 371 35.64 -27.02 -0.32
C TYR A 371 35.57 -27.53 -1.76
N LEU A 372 34.36 -27.75 -2.30
CA LEU A 372 34.17 -28.54 -3.53
C LEU A 372 33.60 -27.73 -4.71
N HIS A 373 32.71 -26.78 -4.47
CA HIS A 373 31.89 -26.20 -5.53
C HIS A 373 31.85 -24.66 -5.52
N ALA A 374 31.93 -24.08 -6.72
CA ALA A 374 31.50 -22.71 -6.97
C ALA A 374 29.98 -22.62 -6.91
N LYS A 375 29.44 -21.44 -6.59
CA LYS A 375 28.01 -21.23 -6.41
C LYS A 375 27.53 -20.13 -7.34
N LYS A 376 26.53 -20.42 -8.15
CA LYS A 376 25.81 -19.38 -8.87
C LYS A 376 24.81 -18.73 -7.91
N VAL A 377 24.91 -17.42 -7.73
CA VAL A 377 24.03 -16.62 -6.87
C VAL A 377 23.31 -15.62 -7.76
N SER A 378 21.99 -15.67 -7.75
CA SER A 378 21.14 -14.68 -8.42
C SER A 378 20.55 -13.75 -7.36
N TYR A 379 20.66 -12.44 -7.56
CA TYR A 379 20.27 -11.47 -6.54
C TYR A 379 19.74 -10.15 -7.11
N THR A 380 19.08 -9.37 -6.26
CA THR A 380 18.65 -7.99 -6.52
C THR A 380 18.83 -7.20 -5.24
N VAL A 381 19.36 -5.98 -5.35
CA VAL A 381 19.55 -5.08 -4.23
C VAL A 381 19.05 -3.70 -4.64
N GLU A 382 18.20 -3.11 -3.82
CA GLU A 382 17.56 -1.82 -4.08
C GLU A 382 17.77 -0.90 -2.87
N VAL A 383 18.03 0.37 -3.16
CA VAL A 383 18.02 1.44 -2.15
C VAL A 383 16.70 2.18 -2.26
N LEU A 384 15.87 2.04 -1.23
CA LEU A 384 14.54 2.64 -1.15
C LEU A 384 14.68 3.98 -0.42
N LEU A 385 14.52 5.07 -1.17
CA LEU A 385 14.67 6.42 -0.64
C LEU A 385 13.38 6.90 0.04
N PRO A 386 13.47 7.74 1.08
CA PRO A 386 12.29 8.41 1.63
C PRO A 386 11.74 9.47 0.65
N ASP A 387 10.43 9.69 0.70
CA ASP A 387 9.81 10.86 0.07
C ASP A 387 10.10 12.11 0.91
N LYS A 388 10.93 13.02 0.39
CA LYS A 388 11.39 14.22 1.12
C LYS A 388 10.26 15.04 1.74
N LYS A 389 9.16 15.24 1.00
CA LYS A 389 8.02 16.03 1.48
C LYS A 389 7.34 15.35 2.68
N SER A 390 7.15 14.04 2.62
CA SER A 390 6.55 13.26 3.70
C SER A 390 7.47 13.13 4.91
N GLU A 391 8.79 13.09 4.67
CA GLU A 391 9.83 13.11 5.70
C GLU A 391 9.79 14.43 6.48
N GLU A 392 9.88 15.57 5.79
CA GLU A 392 9.76 16.91 6.40
C GLU A 392 8.45 17.05 7.20
N GLN A 393 7.34 16.53 6.66
CA GLN A 393 6.04 16.56 7.35
C GLN A 393 6.07 15.73 8.65
N ILE A 394 6.67 14.54 8.64
CA ILE A 394 6.76 13.69 9.83
C ILE A 394 7.69 14.29 10.88
N GLU A 395 8.81 14.89 10.47
CA GLU A 395 9.73 15.60 11.38
C GLU A 395 9.03 16.76 12.09
N GLN A 396 8.32 17.62 11.35
CA GLN A 396 7.55 18.73 11.92
C GLN A 396 6.45 18.26 12.89
N LEU A 397 5.81 17.12 12.60
CA LEU A 397 4.82 16.54 13.50
C LEU A 397 5.47 15.96 14.77
N GLY A 398 6.67 15.41 14.66
CA GLY A 398 7.44 14.90 15.79
C GLY A 398 7.96 16.01 16.72
N GLU A 399 8.45 17.13 16.17
CA GLU A 399 8.92 18.28 16.94
C GLU A 399 7.81 18.88 17.81
N LYS A 400 6.60 19.04 17.26
CA LYS A 400 5.43 19.53 18.01
C LYS A 400 5.05 18.63 19.19
N ILE A 401 5.32 17.33 19.11
CA ILE A 401 5.07 16.40 20.22
C ILE A 401 6.06 16.65 21.36
N ASN A 402 7.34 16.84 21.03
CA ASN A 402 8.39 17.10 22.02
C ASN A 402 8.16 18.45 22.73
N GLU A 403 7.72 19.48 22.01
CA GLU A 403 7.37 20.78 22.61
C GLU A 403 6.20 20.68 23.59
N VAL A 404 5.15 19.92 23.24
CA VAL A 404 4.00 19.70 24.15
C VAL A 404 4.40 18.84 25.36
N ALA A 405 5.29 17.87 25.19
CA ALA A 405 5.79 17.06 26.31
C ALA A 405 6.67 17.86 27.28
N LEU A 406 7.51 18.77 26.77
CA LEU A 406 8.36 19.66 27.58
C LEU A 406 7.56 20.75 28.31
N ASN A 407 6.45 21.22 27.74
CA ASN A 407 5.59 22.23 28.39
C ASN A 407 4.64 21.64 29.44
N ASN A 408 4.51 20.32 29.51
CA ASN A 408 3.67 19.59 30.48
C ASN A 408 4.49 18.82 31.53
N ALA A 409 5.82 18.98 31.54
CA ALA A 409 6.75 18.49 32.55
C ALA A 409 7.28 19.67 33.37
#